data_AF-A0A4Q3Y920-F1
#
_entry.id   AF-A0A4Q3Y920-F1
#
_cell.length_a   1.000
_cell.length_b   1.000
_cell.length_c   1.000
_cell.angle_alpha   90.00
_cell.angle_beta   90.00
_cell.angle_gamma   90.00
#
_symmetry.space_group_name_H-M   'P 1'
#
loop_
_entity.id
_entity.type
_entity.pdbx_description
1 polymer ?
#
loop_
_entity_poly.entity_id
_entity_poly.type
_entity_poly.pdbx_seq_one_letter_code
_entity_poly.pdbx_strand_id
1 'polypeptide(L)'
;MPLQIYKRGRVYWAKGWVEYNGRPIAGPYRRSTKASTEAGARDWINRETEMQIRRHIVGDEPSKTFSDAIMIYNASPKTAKQLIPIVQVIGEMPLGAISGALLKGLGPKLKPKASTDTWWREIVTPASAVINNAHELEGTPLIRVKPYDKFERIAQDKRRGKQSRVERKPADKVWIEAFCGAADPYNAALVRFMFETAARIDQAVSIEPDDLQPSEDKVRVKAQKGHPECWITVSTQMMDELLALPPKRPKNRKTGKLMKPRVFGYGSSTGYNTRWKTICKRAGIPYLSAHPAGRHGFFTELVVRQGVDPVTAAKAGRWSDPNLPMRIYAHAETDVADVRARFRTNHVQPDTVQTPKSKKSNKE
;
A
#
# COMPACT_ATOMS: atom_id res chain seq x y z
N MET A 1 49.59 -17.56 10.96
CA MET A 1 48.81 -18.62 10.29
C MET A 1 47.79 -17.90 9.43
N PRO A 2 47.89 -18.04 8.10
CA PRO A 2 46.97 -17.41 7.17
C PRO A 2 45.52 -17.77 7.49
N LEU A 3 44.60 -16.88 7.14
CA LEU A 3 43.17 -17.10 7.34
C LEU A 3 42.71 -18.34 6.56
N GLN A 4 42.20 -19.33 7.27
CA GLN A 4 41.78 -20.62 6.72
C GLN A 4 40.36 -20.96 7.16
N ILE A 5 39.62 -21.63 6.28
CA ILE A 5 38.33 -22.21 6.62
C ILE A 5 38.48 -23.59 7.25
N TYR A 6 37.60 -23.93 8.18
CA TYR A 6 37.44 -25.28 8.68
C TYR A 6 35.96 -25.53 8.99
N LYS A 7 35.52 -26.78 8.85
CA LYS A 7 34.12 -27.15 9.08
C LYS A 7 33.87 -27.39 10.57
N ARG A 8 32.79 -26.81 11.12
CA ARG A 8 32.36 -27.07 12.50
C ARG A 8 30.83 -27.21 12.53
N GLY A 9 30.37 -28.45 12.67
CA GLY A 9 28.95 -28.78 12.53
C GLY A 9 28.46 -28.56 11.09
N ARG A 10 27.32 -27.88 10.94
CA ARG A 10 26.70 -27.60 9.62
C ARG A 10 27.24 -26.37 8.90
N VAL A 11 28.17 -25.63 9.50
CA VAL A 11 28.70 -24.38 8.96
C VAL A 11 30.22 -24.35 8.98
N TYR A 12 30.79 -23.55 8.08
CA TYR A 12 32.22 -23.29 8.05
C TYR A 12 32.59 -22.13 8.99
N TRP A 13 33.79 -22.20 9.54
CA TRP A 13 34.40 -21.21 10.42
C TRP A 13 35.72 -20.76 9.82
N ALA A 14 36.11 -19.52 10.11
CA ALA A 14 37.41 -18.98 9.75
C ALA A 14 38.30 -18.89 10.99
N LYS A 15 39.56 -19.31 10.84
CA LYS A 15 40.62 -19.21 11.86
C LYS A 15 41.90 -18.67 11.22
N GLY A 16 42.60 -17.77 11.91
CA GLY A 16 43.90 -17.25 11.46
C GLY A 16 43.90 -15.73 11.32
N TRP A 17 44.83 -15.22 10.52
CA TRP A 17 45.05 -13.79 10.29
C TRP A 17 44.90 -13.47 8.81
N VAL A 18 44.36 -12.30 8.49
CA VAL A 18 44.57 -11.72 7.16
C VAL A 18 46.00 -11.17 7.13
N GLU A 19 46.75 -11.56 6.11
CA GLU A 19 48.15 -11.19 5.93
C GLU A 19 48.30 -10.36 4.64
N TYR A 20 49.19 -9.35 4.66
CA TYR A 20 49.59 -8.56 3.50
C TYR A 20 51.12 -8.46 3.48
N ASN A 21 51.74 -8.80 2.34
CA ASN A 21 53.20 -8.89 2.20
C ASN A 21 53.88 -9.70 3.33
N GLY A 22 53.27 -10.82 3.72
CA GLY A 22 53.78 -11.71 4.77
C GLY A 22 53.63 -11.20 6.21
N ARG A 23 52.94 -10.07 6.43
CA ARG A 23 52.69 -9.52 7.77
C ARG A 23 51.21 -9.62 8.13
N PRO A 24 50.85 -10.00 9.38
CA PRO A 24 49.47 -10.00 9.82
C PRO A 24 48.94 -8.56 9.94
N ILE A 25 47.81 -8.29 9.28
CA ILE A 25 47.19 -6.95 9.26
C ILE A 25 45.83 -6.91 9.98
N ALA A 26 45.13 -8.05 10.09
CA ALA A 26 43.86 -8.16 10.82
C ALA A 26 43.65 -9.56 11.40
N GLY A 27 43.15 -9.64 12.63
CA GLY A 27 42.91 -10.90 13.36
C GLY A 27 43.23 -10.79 14.85
N PRO A 28 43.31 -11.92 15.57
CA PRO A 28 43.04 -13.27 15.09
C PRO A 28 41.54 -13.52 14.89
N TYR A 29 41.18 -14.16 13.79
CA TYR A 29 39.82 -14.61 13.54
C TYR A 29 39.58 -15.96 14.21
N ARG A 30 38.41 -16.11 14.85
CA ARG A 30 37.84 -17.40 15.28
C ARG A 30 36.32 -17.32 15.26
N ARG A 31 35.74 -17.18 14.06
CA ARG A 31 34.30 -16.92 13.88
C ARG A 31 33.69 -17.77 12.78
N SER A 32 32.40 -18.04 12.91
CA SER A 32 31.60 -18.70 11.86
C SER A 32 31.53 -17.81 10.62
N THR A 33 31.76 -18.37 9.43
CA THR A 33 31.49 -17.70 8.14
C THR A 33 29.98 -17.68 7.83
N LYS A 34 29.20 -18.50 8.56
CA LYS A 34 27.77 -18.76 8.36
C LYS A 34 27.44 -19.45 7.02
N ALA A 35 28.44 -19.78 6.21
CA ALA A 35 28.26 -20.55 5.00
C ALA A 35 28.11 -22.04 5.34
N SER A 36 27.11 -22.69 4.73
CA SER A 36 26.91 -24.15 4.79
C SER A 36 27.73 -24.90 3.75
N THR A 37 28.28 -24.20 2.75
CA THR A 37 29.11 -24.75 1.66
C THR A 37 30.54 -24.23 1.76
N GLU A 38 31.49 -25.03 1.26
CA GLU A 38 32.91 -24.65 1.22
C GLU A 38 33.15 -23.46 0.29
N ALA A 39 32.48 -23.43 -0.87
CA ALA A 39 32.55 -22.33 -1.83
C ALA A 39 32.12 -21.00 -1.18
N GLY A 40 30.95 -20.95 -0.52
CA GLY A 40 30.50 -19.73 0.16
C GLY A 40 31.41 -19.32 1.33
N ALA A 41 32.11 -20.27 1.94
CA ALA A 41 33.09 -19.99 2.99
C ALA A 41 34.40 -19.42 2.41
N ARG A 42 34.82 -19.88 1.22
CA ARG A 42 35.94 -19.30 0.46
C ARG A 42 35.62 -17.90 -0.02
N ASP A 43 34.43 -17.67 -0.57
CA ASP A 43 33.98 -16.32 -0.97
C ASP A 43 34.00 -15.35 0.21
N TRP A 44 33.61 -15.83 1.40
CA TRP A 44 33.68 -15.06 2.62
C TRP A 44 35.13 -14.68 3.00
N ILE A 45 36.07 -15.64 2.96
CA ILE A 45 37.49 -15.38 3.24
C ILE A 45 38.07 -14.40 2.22
N ASN A 46 37.79 -14.58 0.93
CA ASN A 46 38.29 -13.71 -0.13
C ASN A 46 37.82 -12.28 0.10
N ARG A 47 36.51 -12.09 0.34
CA ARG A 47 35.94 -10.76 0.60
C ARG A 47 36.49 -10.12 1.87
N GLU A 48 36.64 -10.87 2.95
CA GLU A 48 37.23 -10.35 4.20
C GLU A 48 38.70 -9.98 3.98
N THR A 49 39.46 -10.83 3.28
CA THR A 49 40.88 -10.60 2.99
C THR A 49 41.07 -9.35 2.15
N GLU A 50 40.33 -9.22 1.05
CA GLU A 50 40.35 -8.05 0.18
C GLU A 50 39.97 -6.77 0.94
N MET A 51 38.93 -6.83 1.78
CA MET A 51 38.50 -5.70 2.61
C MET A 51 39.60 -5.25 3.58
N GLN A 52 40.23 -6.17 4.32
CA GLN A 52 41.27 -5.82 5.29
C GLN A 52 42.55 -5.33 4.61
N ILE A 53 42.93 -5.93 3.47
CA ILE A 53 44.07 -5.46 2.66
C ILE A 53 43.82 -4.04 2.16
N ARG A 54 42.64 -3.76 1.59
CA ARG A 54 42.26 -2.43 1.12
C ARG A 54 42.29 -1.41 2.26
N ARG A 55 41.72 -1.76 3.42
CA ARG A 55 41.75 -0.95 4.65
C ARG A 55 43.18 -0.66 5.13
N HIS A 56 44.08 -1.64 5.01
CA HIS A 56 45.48 -1.49 5.42
C HIS A 56 46.29 -0.59 4.47
N ILE A 57 46.04 -0.67 3.15
CA ILE A 57 46.77 0.10 2.13
C ILE A 57 46.26 1.55 2.04
N VAL A 58 44.94 1.74 2.03
CA VAL A 58 44.30 3.03 1.75
C VAL A 58 43.95 3.78 3.04
N GLY A 59 43.96 3.11 4.18
CA GLY A 59 43.35 3.58 5.42
C GLY A 59 41.86 3.24 5.49
N ASP A 60 41.16 3.72 6.53
CA ASP A 60 39.69 3.68 6.50
C ASP A 60 39.22 4.55 5.33
N GLU A 61 38.64 3.95 4.28
CA GLU A 61 37.94 4.73 3.25
C GLU A 61 36.96 5.66 3.99
N PRO A 62 36.92 6.97 3.65
CA PRO A 62 35.98 7.89 4.27
C PRO A 62 34.60 7.28 4.11
N SER A 63 34.02 6.88 5.25
CA SER A 63 32.74 6.20 5.26
C SER A 63 31.76 7.12 4.57
N LYS A 64 31.16 6.65 3.46
CA LYS A 64 30.17 7.44 2.73
C LYS A 64 29.17 8.04 3.70
N THR A 65 28.90 9.32 3.51
CA THR A 65 27.91 10.05 4.29
C THR A 65 26.52 9.84 3.70
N PHE A 66 25.48 10.31 4.40
CA PHE A 66 24.14 10.33 3.84
C PHE A 66 24.05 11.27 2.62
N SER A 67 24.79 12.38 2.62
CA SER A 67 24.90 13.30 1.47
C SER A 67 25.49 12.59 0.24
N ASP A 68 26.55 11.79 0.41
CA ASP A 68 27.15 11.02 -0.68
C ASP A 68 26.17 10.00 -1.26
N ALA A 69 25.41 9.32 -0.39
CA ALA A 69 24.39 8.35 -0.79
C ALA A 69 23.25 9.00 -1.59
N ILE A 70 22.94 10.27 -1.35
CA ILE A 70 21.93 10.99 -2.11
C ILE A 70 22.39 11.29 -3.53
N MET A 71 23.67 11.58 -3.73
CA MET A 71 24.19 11.94 -5.05
C MET A 71 24.01 10.82 -6.08
N ILE A 72 23.95 9.57 -5.61
CA ILE A 72 23.73 8.38 -6.45
C ILE A 72 22.27 7.89 -6.45
N TYR A 73 21.38 8.52 -5.68
CA TYR A 73 19.98 8.11 -5.56
C TYR A 73 19.07 8.89 -6.53
N ASN A 74 18.47 8.19 -7.49
CA ASN A 74 17.54 8.78 -8.44
C ASN A 74 16.15 9.06 -7.81
N ALA A 75 16.04 10.20 -7.13
CA ALA A 75 14.82 10.60 -6.42
C ALA A 75 13.76 11.19 -7.36
N SER A 76 12.50 10.74 -7.21
CA SER A 76 11.37 11.47 -7.79
C SER A 76 11.30 12.91 -7.22
N PRO A 77 10.70 13.90 -7.93
CA PRO A 77 10.56 15.26 -7.41
C PRO A 77 9.86 15.34 -6.04
N LYS A 78 8.96 14.40 -5.76
CA LYS A 78 8.30 14.30 -4.45
C LYS A 78 9.25 13.78 -3.38
N THR A 79 10.01 12.74 -3.69
CA THR A 79 11.00 12.14 -2.77
C THR A 79 12.12 13.13 -2.47
N ALA A 80 12.63 13.84 -3.47
CA ALA A 80 13.64 14.88 -3.30
C ALA A 80 13.19 15.95 -2.27
N LYS A 81 11.95 16.43 -2.38
CA LYS A 81 11.38 17.38 -1.39
C LYS A 81 11.30 16.82 0.02
N GLN A 82 11.09 15.50 0.18
CA GLN A 82 11.09 14.85 1.49
C GLN A 82 12.50 14.70 2.06
N LEU A 83 13.50 14.49 1.21
CA LEU A 83 14.89 14.31 1.60
C LEU A 83 15.55 15.61 2.08
N ILE A 84 15.22 16.77 1.51
CA ILE A 84 15.83 18.08 1.88
C ILE A 84 15.95 18.28 3.41
N PRO A 85 14.86 18.22 4.22
CA PRO A 85 14.97 18.43 5.66
C PRO A 85 15.69 17.30 6.40
N ILE A 86 15.82 16.11 5.80
CA ILE A 86 16.54 14.97 6.38
C ILE A 86 18.04 15.19 6.24
N VAL A 87 18.50 15.61 5.04
CA VAL A 87 19.91 15.93 4.75
C VAL A 87 20.42 17.03 5.67
N GLN A 88 19.62 18.05 5.93
CA GLN A 88 19.99 19.12 6.86
C GLN A 88 20.31 18.62 8.27
N VAL A 89 19.82 17.45 8.67
CA VAL A 89 20.04 16.89 10.00
C VAL A 89 21.10 15.78 10.03
N ILE A 90 21.13 14.92 9.01
CA ILE A 90 22.00 13.72 9.01
C ILE A 90 22.94 13.64 7.79
N GLY A 91 22.99 14.67 6.93
CA GLY A 91 23.73 14.67 5.67
C GLY A 91 25.18 14.24 5.83
N GLU A 92 25.90 14.89 6.75
CA GLU A 92 27.33 14.62 7.02
C GLU A 92 27.56 13.35 7.86
N MET A 93 26.51 12.67 8.31
CA MET A 93 26.69 11.47 9.13
C MET A 93 27.14 10.29 8.26
N PRO A 94 28.20 9.55 8.67
CA PRO A 94 28.54 8.27 8.10
C PRO A 94 27.35 7.32 8.02
N LEU A 95 27.17 6.63 6.89
CA LEU A 95 26.11 5.64 6.72
C LEU A 95 26.11 4.56 7.82
N GLY A 96 27.31 4.12 8.24
CA GLY A 96 27.47 3.15 9.33
C GLY A 96 27.03 3.66 10.71
N ALA A 97 26.95 4.98 10.92
CA ALA A 97 26.48 5.59 12.16
C ALA A 97 24.95 5.82 12.19
N ILE A 98 24.26 5.68 11.05
CA ILE A 98 22.83 5.91 10.95
C ILE A 98 22.08 4.66 11.40
N SER A 99 21.46 4.74 12.57
CA SER A 99 20.64 3.66 13.11
C SER A 99 19.15 3.82 12.79
N GLY A 100 18.40 2.73 12.83
CA GLY A 100 16.94 2.79 12.73
C GLY A 100 16.28 3.61 13.85
N ALA A 101 16.87 3.62 15.05
CA ALA A 101 16.40 4.45 16.16
C ALA A 101 16.60 5.94 15.86
N LEU A 102 17.74 6.32 15.29
CA LEU A 102 18.01 7.69 14.85
C LEU A 102 16.96 8.14 13.81
N LEU A 103 16.71 7.32 12.79
CA LEU A 103 15.72 7.65 11.75
C LEU A 103 14.30 7.82 12.32
N LYS A 104 13.92 7.01 13.32
CA LYS A 104 12.65 7.20 14.02
C LYS A 104 12.64 8.50 14.85
N GLY A 105 13.75 8.84 15.48
CA GLY A 105 13.92 10.09 16.24
C GLY A 105 13.76 11.36 15.40
N LEU A 106 14.01 11.29 14.08
CA LEU A 106 13.78 12.42 13.18
C LEU A 106 12.30 12.80 13.02
N GLY A 107 11.38 11.86 13.20
CA GLY A 107 9.93 12.10 13.08
C GLY A 107 9.44 13.22 14.00
N PRO A 108 9.60 13.07 15.33
CA PRO A 108 9.27 14.10 16.31
C PRO A 108 9.98 15.45 16.07
N LYS A 109 11.23 15.43 15.59
CA LYS A 109 12.05 16.64 15.34
C LYS A 109 11.56 17.42 14.12
N LEU A 110 11.39 16.74 12.99
CA LEU A 110 11.07 17.37 11.71
C LEU A 110 9.57 17.67 11.55
N LYS A 111 8.70 16.83 12.11
CA LYS A 111 7.24 16.95 11.95
C LYS A 111 6.49 16.68 13.25
N PRO A 112 6.67 17.51 14.31
CA PRO A 112 6.16 17.21 15.65
C PRO A 112 4.63 17.01 15.73
N LYS A 113 3.87 17.68 14.86
CA LYS A 113 2.40 17.59 14.83
C LYS A 113 1.85 16.49 13.92
N ALA A 114 2.71 15.74 13.23
CA ALA A 114 2.31 14.70 12.30
C ALA A 114 2.15 13.33 12.98
N SER A 115 1.49 12.39 12.29
CA SER A 115 1.32 11.02 12.79
C SER A 115 2.59 10.17 12.59
N THR A 116 2.73 9.08 13.34
CA THR A 116 3.80 8.10 13.11
C THR A 116 3.74 7.50 11.70
N ASP A 117 2.54 7.31 11.13
CA ASP A 117 2.36 6.88 9.73
C ASP A 117 2.92 7.93 8.74
N THR A 118 2.80 9.23 9.06
CA THR A 118 3.39 10.32 8.28
C THR A 118 4.91 10.33 8.41
N TRP A 119 5.44 10.17 9.63
CA TRP A 119 6.88 10.07 9.86
C TRP A 119 7.48 8.89 9.12
N TRP A 120 6.83 7.74 9.16
CA TRP A 120 7.26 6.56 8.44
C TRP A 120 7.39 6.84 6.94
N ARG A 121 6.29 7.30 6.33
CA ARG A 121 6.21 7.50 4.87
C ARG A 121 7.09 8.63 4.34
N GLU A 122 7.28 9.70 5.13
CA GLU A 122 7.90 10.94 4.65
C GLU A 122 9.31 11.16 5.18
N ILE A 123 9.77 10.35 6.14
CA ILE A 123 11.09 10.47 6.75
C ILE A 123 11.81 9.13 6.72
N VAL A 124 11.28 8.11 7.39
CA VAL A 124 11.98 6.83 7.55
C VAL A 124 12.11 6.09 6.22
N THR A 125 11.03 5.97 5.46
CA THR A 125 11.01 5.30 4.15
C THR A 125 11.97 5.93 3.14
N PRO A 126 11.92 7.26 2.85
CA PRO A 126 12.84 7.86 1.88
C PRO A 126 14.31 7.79 2.35
N ALA A 127 14.59 8.01 3.64
CA ALA A 127 15.96 7.88 4.15
C ALA A 127 16.49 6.44 4.04
N SER A 128 15.69 5.45 4.40
CA SER A 128 16.08 4.04 4.26
C SER A 128 16.29 3.65 2.79
N ALA A 129 15.50 4.21 1.86
CA ALA A 129 15.64 3.95 0.44
C ALA A 129 16.95 4.48 -0.13
N VAL A 130 17.39 5.67 0.29
CA VAL A 130 18.71 6.23 -0.08
C VAL A 130 19.84 5.32 0.40
N ILE A 131 19.81 4.95 1.68
CA ILE A 131 20.87 4.12 2.29
C ILE A 131 20.92 2.74 1.64
N ASN A 132 19.76 2.12 1.41
CA ASN A 132 19.71 0.79 0.80
C ASN A 132 20.06 0.81 -0.69
N ASN A 133 19.80 1.91 -1.40
CA ASN A 133 20.28 2.06 -2.77
C ASN A 133 21.80 2.18 -2.83
N ALA A 134 22.41 2.94 -1.92
CA ALA A 134 23.87 2.98 -1.79
C ALA A 134 24.46 1.61 -1.40
N HIS A 135 23.74 0.81 -0.62
CA HIS A 135 24.14 -0.58 -0.33
C HIS A 135 24.12 -1.44 -1.61
N GLU A 136 23.07 -1.35 -2.41
CA GLU A 136 22.93 -2.11 -3.66
C GLU A 136 24.00 -1.75 -4.70
N LEU A 137 24.33 -0.46 -4.83
CA LEU A 137 25.27 0.02 -5.84
C LEU A 137 26.74 -0.12 -5.42
N GLU A 138 27.05 0.08 -4.15
CA GLU A 138 28.43 0.27 -3.69
C GLU A 138 28.80 -0.59 -2.47
N GLY A 139 27.89 -1.43 -1.97
CA GLY A 139 28.19 -2.35 -0.87
C GLY A 139 28.30 -1.71 0.52
N THR A 140 27.80 -0.48 0.70
CA THR A 140 27.74 0.21 2.01
C THR A 140 26.86 -0.54 3.03
N PRO A 141 26.84 -0.20 4.33
CA PRO A 141 26.00 -0.91 5.30
C PRO A 141 24.49 -0.85 4.99
N LEU A 142 23.82 -2.01 4.96
CA LEU A 142 22.36 -2.12 4.80
C LEU A 142 21.63 -1.62 6.05
N ILE A 143 20.56 -0.83 5.89
CA ILE A 143 19.70 -0.41 7.00
C ILE A 143 18.36 -1.17 7.02
N ARG A 144 18.00 -1.65 8.21
CA ARG A 144 16.67 -2.22 8.50
C ARG A 144 16.05 -1.49 9.68
N VAL A 145 14.93 -0.82 9.43
CA VAL A 145 14.21 -0.06 10.45
C VAL A 145 12.93 -0.81 10.82
N LYS A 146 12.67 -0.99 12.12
CA LYS A 146 11.39 -1.51 12.59
C LYS A 146 10.32 -0.42 12.49
N PRO A 147 9.09 -0.73 12.07
CA PRO A 147 7.96 0.20 12.14
C PRO A 147 7.78 0.80 13.53
N TYR A 148 7.12 1.96 13.59
CA TYR A 148 6.61 2.46 14.88
C TYR A 148 5.60 1.47 15.44
N ASP A 149 5.76 1.11 16.70
CA ASP A 149 4.88 0.17 17.37
C ASP A 149 3.56 0.82 17.83
N LYS A 150 2.70 0.01 18.45
CA LYS A 150 1.39 0.46 18.95
C LYS A 150 1.54 1.52 20.04
N PHE A 151 2.52 1.40 20.93
CA PHE A 151 2.73 2.30 22.06
C PHE A 151 3.25 3.66 21.59
N GLU A 152 4.25 3.67 20.70
CA GLU A 152 4.78 4.89 20.08
C GLU A 152 3.68 5.66 19.33
N ARG A 153 2.84 4.94 18.60
CA ARG A 153 1.68 5.53 17.93
C ARG A 153 0.70 6.14 18.93
N ILE A 154 0.28 5.41 19.97
CA ILE A 154 -0.66 5.91 20.97
C ILE A 154 -0.10 7.14 21.70
N ALA A 155 1.18 7.11 22.08
CA ALA A 155 1.83 8.24 22.71
C ALA A 155 1.79 9.49 21.80
N GLN A 156 2.09 9.32 20.51
CA GLN A 156 2.02 10.42 19.55
C GLN A 156 0.57 10.88 19.27
N ASP A 157 -0.41 9.97 19.23
CA ASP A 157 -1.84 10.29 19.12
C ASP A 157 -2.31 11.17 20.27
N LYS A 158 -1.92 10.80 21.50
CA LYS A 158 -2.20 11.57 22.73
C LYS A 158 -1.54 12.94 22.66
N ARG A 159 -0.26 13.01 22.29
CA ARG A 159 0.48 14.28 22.20
C ARG A 159 -0.15 15.25 21.20
N ARG A 160 -0.60 14.75 20.05
CA ARG A 160 -1.23 15.59 19.01
C ARG A 160 -2.72 15.85 19.22
N GLY A 161 -3.35 15.23 20.23
CA GLY A 161 -4.79 15.30 20.47
C GLY A 161 -5.65 14.75 19.33
N LYS A 162 -5.12 13.82 18.53
CA LYS A 162 -5.80 13.31 17.33
C LYS A 162 -5.45 11.85 17.07
N GLN A 163 -6.46 11.00 17.17
CA GLN A 163 -6.35 9.56 16.93
C GLN A 163 -5.94 9.26 15.47
N SER A 164 -4.99 8.35 15.31
CA SER A 164 -4.60 7.76 14.03
C SER A 164 -5.45 6.53 13.71
N ARG A 165 -5.59 6.22 12.41
CA ARG A 165 -6.29 5.04 11.91
C ARG A 165 -7.71 4.90 12.46
N VAL A 166 -8.40 6.03 12.58
CA VAL A 166 -9.84 6.06 12.89
C VAL A 166 -10.57 5.28 11.81
N GLU A 167 -11.42 4.37 12.25
CA GLU A 167 -12.25 3.55 11.38
C GLU A 167 -13.19 4.44 10.55
N ARG A 168 -13.33 4.12 9.27
CA ARG A 168 -14.11 4.92 8.31
C ARG A 168 -15.39 4.18 8.00
N LYS A 169 -16.54 4.74 8.38
CA LYS A 169 -17.84 4.15 8.02
C LYS A 169 -18.04 4.14 6.50
N PRO A 170 -18.38 2.99 5.89
CA PRO A 170 -18.76 2.92 4.47
C PRO A 170 -20.16 3.52 4.25
N ALA A 171 -20.49 3.86 2.99
CA ALA A 171 -21.88 4.14 2.63
C ALA A 171 -22.72 2.86 2.59
N ASP A 172 -24.03 3.02 2.82
CA ASP A 172 -25.06 2.03 2.57
C ASP A 172 -26.06 2.55 1.54
N LYS A 173 -27.00 1.68 1.11
CA LYS A 173 -28.03 2.05 0.14
C LYS A 173 -28.85 3.26 0.61
N VAL A 174 -29.19 3.33 1.90
CA VAL A 174 -29.93 4.43 2.50
C VAL A 174 -29.18 5.76 2.35
N TRP A 175 -27.88 5.76 2.63
CA TRP A 175 -27.02 6.94 2.46
C TRP A 175 -26.90 7.32 0.98
N ILE A 176 -26.76 6.36 0.08
CA ILE A 176 -26.68 6.61 -1.38
C ILE A 176 -27.99 7.23 -1.89
N GLU A 177 -29.14 6.70 -1.49
CA GLU A 177 -30.46 7.21 -1.86
C GLU A 177 -30.67 8.63 -1.34
N ALA A 178 -30.39 8.87 -0.05
CA ALA A 178 -30.50 10.20 0.57
C ALA A 178 -29.54 11.21 -0.10
N PHE A 179 -28.31 10.80 -0.41
CA PHE A 179 -27.37 11.65 -1.13
C PHE A 179 -27.90 12.00 -2.52
N CYS A 180 -28.39 11.01 -3.28
CA CYS A 180 -28.91 11.21 -4.62
C CYS A 180 -30.15 12.11 -4.62
N GLY A 181 -31.04 11.98 -3.63
CA GLY A 181 -32.23 12.82 -3.49
C GLY A 181 -31.94 14.32 -3.31
N ALA A 182 -30.75 14.68 -2.79
CA ALA A 182 -30.32 16.07 -2.64
C ALA A 182 -29.26 16.53 -3.66
N ALA A 183 -28.76 15.62 -4.49
CA ALA A 183 -27.68 15.88 -5.45
C ALA A 183 -28.19 16.39 -6.80
N ASP A 184 -27.34 17.12 -7.52
CA ASP A 184 -27.55 17.31 -8.95
C ASP A 184 -27.24 16.01 -9.74
N PRO A 185 -27.79 15.82 -10.96
CA PRO A 185 -27.68 14.57 -11.72
C PRO A 185 -26.24 14.05 -11.87
N TYR A 186 -25.27 14.96 -12.06
CA TYR A 186 -23.86 14.58 -12.20
C TYR A 186 -23.29 13.98 -10.93
N ASN A 187 -23.65 14.50 -9.76
CA ASN A 187 -23.14 13.99 -8.48
C ASN A 187 -23.89 12.73 -8.03
N ALA A 188 -25.18 12.60 -8.34
CA ALA A 188 -25.94 11.38 -8.14
C ALA A 188 -25.35 10.23 -8.97
N ALA A 189 -25.17 10.42 -10.27
CA ALA A 189 -24.57 9.43 -11.15
C ALA A 189 -23.12 9.10 -10.75
N LEU A 190 -22.32 10.09 -10.34
CA LEU A 190 -20.94 9.86 -9.91
C LEU A 190 -20.87 8.93 -8.69
N VAL A 191 -21.70 9.16 -7.68
CA VAL A 191 -21.65 8.34 -6.46
C VAL A 191 -22.19 6.94 -6.72
N ARG A 192 -23.27 6.79 -7.51
CA ARG A 192 -23.81 5.49 -7.93
C ARG A 192 -22.80 4.71 -8.74
N PHE A 193 -22.19 5.33 -9.75
CA PHE A 193 -21.16 4.71 -10.57
C PHE A 193 -20.00 4.17 -9.72
N MET A 194 -19.51 4.96 -8.75
CA MET A 194 -18.44 4.52 -7.86
C MET A 194 -18.87 3.43 -6.88
N PHE A 195 -20.12 3.46 -6.41
CA PHE A 195 -20.70 2.48 -5.50
C PHE A 195 -21.04 1.15 -6.20
N GLU A 196 -21.35 1.18 -7.50
CA GLU A 196 -21.64 -0.01 -8.32
C GLU A 196 -20.37 -0.67 -8.85
N THR A 197 -19.35 0.12 -9.23
CA THR A 197 -18.18 -0.41 -9.97
C THR A 197 -16.89 -0.48 -9.14
N ALA A 198 -16.94 -0.01 -7.90
CA ALA A 198 -15.78 0.22 -7.04
C ALA A 198 -14.70 1.12 -7.68
N ALA A 199 -15.04 1.89 -8.72
CA ALA A 199 -14.11 2.80 -9.37
C ALA A 199 -13.53 3.80 -8.39
N ARG A 200 -12.23 4.08 -8.53
CA ARG A 200 -11.60 5.13 -7.73
C ARG A 200 -12.06 6.49 -8.25
N ILE A 201 -12.13 7.48 -7.37
CA ILE A 201 -12.56 8.84 -7.76
C ILE A 201 -11.80 9.38 -8.97
N ASP A 202 -10.49 9.14 -9.03
CA ASP A 202 -9.66 9.64 -10.13
C ASP A 202 -9.93 8.91 -11.46
N GLN A 203 -10.33 7.63 -11.41
CA GLN A 203 -10.82 6.91 -12.59
C GLN A 203 -12.16 7.49 -13.02
N ALA A 204 -13.12 7.60 -12.09
CA ALA A 204 -14.47 8.07 -12.37
C ALA A 204 -14.48 9.47 -13.01
N VAL A 205 -13.81 10.46 -12.40
CA VAL A 205 -13.76 11.83 -12.94
C VAL A 205 -12.97 11.97 -14.24
N SER A 206 -12.20 10.93 -14.62
CA SER A 206 -11.44 10.92 -15.88
C SER A 206 -12.22 10.28 -17.04
N ILE A 207 -13.45 9.83 -16.86
CA ILE A 207 -14.23 9.25 -17.97
C ILE A 207 -14.58 10.37 -18.97
N GLU A 208 -14.16 10.18 -20.21
CA GLU A 208 -14.53 10.97 -21.40
C GLU A 208 -15.73 10.33 -22.10
N PRO A 209 -16.49 11.05 -22.94
CA PRO A 209 -17.59 10.45 -23.70
C PRO A 209 -17.17 9.23 -24.53
N ASP A 210 -15.97 9.27 -25.12
CA ASP A 210 -15.38 8.19 -25.91
C ASP A 210 -14.99 6.94 -25.07
N ASP A 211 -15.06 7.04 -23.74
CA ASP A 211 -14.86 5.92 -22.83
C ASP A 211 -16.18 5.17 -22.54
N LEU A 212 -17.31 5.60 -23.11
CA LEU A 212 -18.60 4.93 -22.98
C LEU A 212 -18.86 4.05 -24.21
N GLN A 213 -19.24 2.80 -23.99
CA GLN A 213 -19.65 1.86 -25.02
C GLN A 213 -21.07 1.34 -24.73
N PRO A 214 -22.10 2.08 -25.18
CA PRO A 214 -23.50 1.79 -24.84
C PRO A 214 -24.01 0.44 -25.31
N SER A 215 -23.53 -0.05 -26.47
CA SER A 215 -23.98 -1.32 -27.04
C SER A 215 -23.63 -2.54 -26.20
N GLU A 216 -22.66 -2.40 -25.28
CA GLU A 216 -22.17 -3.49 -24.43
C GLU A 216 -22.27 -3.16 -22.94
N ASP A 217 -22.90 -2.04 -22.57
CA ASP A 217 -22.91 -1.48 -21.21
C ASP A 217 -21.52 -1.43 -20.58
N LYS A 218 -20.52 -0.99 -21.36
CA LYS A 218 -19.12 -0.95 -20.95
C LYS A 218 -18.59 0.47 -20.80
N VAL A 219 -17.80 0.68 -19.75
CA VAL A 219 -17.10 1.94 -19.49
C VAL A 219 -15.60 1.68 -19.37
N ARG A 220 -14.79 2.41 -20.13
CA ARG A 220 -13.32 2.34 -20.05
C ARG A 220 -12.83 3.14 -18.87
N VAL A 221 -12.02 2.52 -18.02
CA VAL A 221 -11.36 3.18 -16.89
C VAL A 221 -9.86 3.15 -17.05
N LYS A 222 -9.23 4.31 -16.90
CA LYS A 222 -7.77 4.45 -17.00
C LYS A 222 -7.01 3.60 -15.97
N ALA A 223 -5.76 3.29 -16.30
CA ALA A 223 -4.83 2.65 -15.38
C ALA A 223 -4.61 3.50 -14.12
N GLN A 224 -4.58 2.85 -12.95
CA GLN A 224 -4.31 3.56 -11.69
C GLN A 224 -3.78 2.61 -10.60
N LYS A 225 -2.69 3.01 -9.92
CA LYS A 225 -2.11 2.29 -8.75
C LYS A 225 -1.83 0.81 -9.04
N GLY A 226 -1.20 0.51 -10.18
CA GLY A 226 -0.88 -0.87 -10.58
C GLY A 226 -2.04 -1.65 -11.18
N HIS A 227 -3.24 -1.07 -11.28
CA HIS A 227 -4.32 -1.65 -12.09
C HIS A 227 -4.19 -1.15 -13.53
N PRO A 228 -4.19 -2.06 -14.53
CA PRO A 228 -4.15 -1.67 -15.93
C PRO A 228 -5.45 -0.95 -16.33
N GLU A 229 -5.38 -0.27 -17.46
CA GLU A 229 -6.58 0.21 -18.14
C GLU A 229 -7.47 -0.99 -18.53
N CYS A 230 -8.78 -0.84 -18.38
CA CYS A 230 -9.71 -1.91 -18.74
C CYS A 230 -11.12 -1.37 -19.00
N TRP A 231 -11.91 -2.17 -19.70
CA TRP A 231 -13.36 -2.02 -19.80
C TRP A 231 -14.04 -2.70 -18.63
N ILE A 232 -15.02 -2.03 -18.04
CA ILE A 232 -15.90 -2.62 -17.02
C ILE A 232 -17.35 -2.57 -17.46
N THR A 233 -18.07 -3.64 -17.15
CA THR A 233 -19.51 -3.70 -17.33
C THR A 233 -20.19 -2.90 -16.21
N VAL A 234 -21.18 -2.11 -16.58
CA VAL A 234 -22.12 -1.43 -15.69
C VAL A 234 -23.52 -1.98 -15.93
N SER A 235 -24.45 -1.69 -15.04
CA SER A 235 -25.88 -1.91 -15.28
C SER A 235 -26.38 -1.02 -16.42
N THR A 236 -27.37 -1.49 -17.18
CA THR A 236 -28.01 -0.70 -18.24
C THR A 236 -28.57 0.62 -17.69
N GLN A 237 -29.16 0.60 -16.49
CA GLN A 237 -29.63 1.80 -15.80
C GLN A 237 -28.50 2.81 -15.55
N MET A 238 -27.32 2.34 -15.13
CA MET A 238 -26.16 3.20 -14.95
C MET A 238 -25.65 3.73 -16.30
N MET A 239 -25.65 2.93 -17.37
CA MET A 239 -25.28 3.42 -18.71
C MET A 239 -26.24 4.51 -19.19
N ASP A 240 -27.54 4.32 -19.04
CA ASP A 240 -28.57 5.31 -19.37
C ASP A 240 -28.37 6.61 -18.58
N GLU A 241 -28.11 6.50 -17.27
CA GLU A 241 -27.78 7.65 -16.42
C GLU A 241 -26.54 8.39 -16.93
N LEU A 242 -25.48 7.68 -17.38
CA LEU A 242 -24.26 8.30 -17.91
C LEU A 242 -24.51 9.03 -19.24
N LEU A 243 -25.30 8.42 -20.13
CA LEU A 243 -25.64 9.00 -21.45
C LEU A 243 -26.56 10.21 -21.34
N ALA A 244 -27.42 10.25 -20.32
CA ALA A 244 -28.29 11.38 -20.05
C ALA A 244 -27.55 12.63 -19.56
N LEU A 245 -26.25 12.54 -19.22
CA LEU A 245 -25.44 13.67 -18.75
C LEU A 245 -24.75 14.39 -19.93
N PRO A 246 -25.09 15.67 -20.21
CA PRO A 246 -24.31 16.46 -21.16
C PRO A 246 -22.85 16.57 -20.71
N PRO A 247 -21.85 16.18 -21.53
CA PRO A 247 -20.45 16.25 -21.13
C PRO A 247 -20.01 17.69 -20.84
N LYS A 248 -19.24 17.88 -19.76
CA LYS A 248 -18.74 19.19 -19.35
C LYS A 248 -17.24 19.30 -19.59
N ARG A 249 -16.76 20.49 -19.99
CA ARG A 249 -15.32 20.76 -20.18
C ARG A 249 -14.75 21.49 -18.96
N PRO A 250 -14.17 20.78 -17.98
CA PRO A 250 -13.59 21.44 -16.81
C PRO A 250 -12.36 22.26 -17.17
N LYS A 251 -12.10 23.31 -16.38
CA LYS A 251 -10.87 24.11 -16.47
C LYS A 251 -9.80 23.51 -15.57
N ASN A 252 -8.59 23.35 -16.08
CA ASN A 252 -7.43 23.00 -15.26
C ASN A 252 -7.08 24.18 -14.36
N ARG A 253 -7.17 24.01 -13.04
CA ARG A 253 -6.92 25.10 -12.08
C ARG A 253 -5.47 25.59 -12.05
N LYS A 254 -4.51 24.77 -12.46
CA LYS A 254 -3.08 25.16 -12.47
C LYS A 254 -2.71 25.97 -13.71
N THR A 255 -3.22 25.56 -14.86
CA THR A 255 -2.83 26.16 -16.16
C THR A 255 -3.87 27.11 -16.72
N GLY A 256 -5.08 27.11 -16.15
CA GLY A 256 -6.22 27.86 -16.67
C GLY A 256 -6.79 27.34 -17.99
N LYS A 257 -6.23 26.28 -18.59
CA LYS A 257 -6.70 25.76 -19.88
C LYS A 257 -7.95 24.89 -19.72
N LEU A 258 -8.85 24.95 -20.70
CA LEU A 258 -9.98 24.01 -20.81
C LEU A 258 -9.44 22.61 -21.08
N MET A 259 -10.02 21.62 -20.41
CA MET A 259 -9.70 20.21 -20.60
C MET A 259 -10.64 19.60 -21.65
N LYS A 260 -10.33 18.36 -22.04
CA LYS A 260 -11.27 17.51 -22.79
C LYS A 260 -12.59 17.35 -22.02
N PRO A 261 -13.72 17.14 -22.74
CA PRO A 261 -15.00 16.84 -22.10
C PRO A 261 -14.90 15.65 -21.14
N ARG A 262 -15.57 15.76 -20.00
CA ARG A 262 -15.68 14.69 -18.99
C ARG A 262 -17.16 14.43 -18.73
N VAL A 263 -17.53 13.16 -18.57
CA VAL A 263 -18.92 12.74 -18.29
C VAL A 263 -19.42 13.42 -17.01
N PHE A 264 -18.67 13.32 -15.91
CA PHE A 264 -19.05 13.95 -14.63
C PHE A 264 -18.63 15.43 -14.49
N GLY A 265 -17.89 15.97 -15.47
CA GLY A 265 -17.51 17.39 -15.49
C GLY A 265 -16.45 17.85 -14.48
N TYR A 266 -15.79 16.95 -13.76
CA TYR A 266 -14.74 17.29 -12.82
C TYR A 266 -13.35 17.23 -13.47
N GLY A 267 -12.53 18.28 -13.28
CA GLY A 267 -11.16 18.34 -13.79
C GLY A 267 -10.09 17.77 -12.86
N SER A 268 -10.46 17.35 -11.64
CA SER A 268 -9.52 16.77 -10.69
C SER A 268 -10.24 15.90 -9.66
N SER A 269 -9.53 14.91 -9.12
CA SER A 269 -10.00 14.00 -8.07
C SER A 269 -10.21 14.67 -6.70
N THR A 270 -10.01 15.97 -6.56
CA THR A 270 -10.35 16.74 -5.35
C THR A 270 -11.44 17.77 -5.56
N GLY A 271 -11.85 18.01 -6.82
CA GLY A 271 -12.82 19.05 -7.18
C GLY A 271 -14.23 18.82 -6.62
N TYR A 272 -14.61 17.56 -6.39
CA TYR A 272 -15.92 17.16 -5.89
C TYR A 272 -16.17 17.52 -4.41
N ASN A 273 -15.10 17.65 -3.61
CA ASN A 273 -15.17 17.62 -2.15
C ASN A 273 -16.13 18.67 -1.57
N THR A 274 -16.02 19.93 -2.02
CA THR A 274 -16.87 21.01 -1.52
C THR A 274 -18.33 20.78 -1.88
N ARG A 275 -18.60 20.33 -3.11
CA ARG A 275 -19.95 20.05 -3.59
C ARG A 275 -20.61 18.93 -2.80
N TRP A 276 -19.89 17.83 -2.57
CA TRP A 276 -20.40 16.70 -1.78
C TRP A 276 -20.69 17.07 -0.34
N LYS A 277 -19.85 17.90 0.31
CA LYS A 277 -20.15 18.43 1.64
C LYS A 277 -21.46 19.22 1.66
N THR A 278 -21.70 20.06 0.66
CA THR A 278 -22.95 20.82 0.53
C THR A 278 -24.15 19.90 0.33
N ILE A 279 -24.03 18.87 -0.51
CA ILE A 279 -25.08 17.88 -0.75
C ILE A 279 -25.40 17.13 0.55
N CYS A 280 -24.38 16.60 1.26
CA CYS A 280 -24.57 15.89 2.52
C CYS A 280 -25.27 16.78 3.57
N LYS A 281 -24.87 18.06 3.66
CA LYS A 281 -25.51 19.03 4.55
C LYS A 281 -26.99 19.25 4.21
N ARG A 282 -27.34 19.33 2.92
CA ARG A 282 -28.73 19.48 2.46
C ARG A 282 -29.58 18.23 2.72
N ALA A 283 -29.00 17.05 2.55
CA ALA A 283 -29.66 15.77 2.82
C ALA A 283 -29.73 15.42 4.32
N GLY A 284 -29.07 16.17 5.21
CA GLY A 284 -29.02 15.84 6.63
C GLY A 284 -28.21 14.58 6.97
N ILE A 285 -27.31 14.14 6.07
CA ILE A 285 -26.52 12.91 6.21
C ILE A 285 -25.05 13.21 6.56
N PRO A 286 -24.32 12.28 7.23
CA PRO A 286 -22.91 12.46 7.51
C PRO A 286 -22.08 12.54 6.21
N TYR A 287 -21.10 13.43 6.18
CA TYR A 287 -20.19 13.53 5.04
C TYR A 287 -19.30 12.30 4.91
N LEU A 288 -19.39 11.64 3.77
CA LEU A 288 -18.45 10.62 3.31
C LEU A 288 -17.63 11.16 2.14
N SER A 289 -16.33 10.90 2.15
CA SER A 289 -15.50 11.14 0.96
C SER A 289 -15.74 10.03 -0.07
N ALA A 290 -15.27 10.24 -1.30
CA ALA A 290 -15.57 9.34 -2.41
C ALA A 290 -15.07 7.90 -2.21
N HIS A 291 -14.01 7.68 -1.43
CA HIS A 291 -13.53 6.31 -1.17
C HIS A 291 -14.47 5.52 -0.23
N PRO A 292 -14.85 6.03 0.95
CA PRO A 292 -15.92 5.45 1.77
C PRO A 292 -17.26 5.30 1.04
N ALA A 293 -17.67 6.31 0.27
CA ALA A 293 -18.96 6.30 -0.41
C ALA A 293 -19.03 5.35 -1.61
N GLY A 294 -17.92 5.16 -2.33
CA GLY A 294 -17.84 4.28 -3.48
C GLY A 294 -17.19 2.95 -3.14
N ARG A 295 -15.88 2.83 -3.37
CA ARG A 295 -15.13 1.57 -3.28
C ARG A 295 -15.24 0.82 -1.94
N HIS A 296 -15.31 1.52 -0.80
CA HIS A 296 -15.53 0.87 0.50
C HIS A 296 -16.98 0.40 0.63
N GLY A 297 -17.94 1.28 0.30
CA GLY A 297 -19.37 0.97 0.24
C GLY A 297 -19.67 -0.26 -0.61
N PHE A 298 -19.17 -0.30 -1.85
CA PHE A 298 -19.29 -1.42 -2.79
C PHE A 298 -18.94 -2.77 -2.14
N PHE A 299 -17.74 -2.86 -1.54
CA PHE A 299 -17.27 -4.14 -1.01
C PHE A 299 -18.05 -4.57 0.24
N THR A 300 -18.37 -3.60 1.11
CA THR A 300 -19.17 -3.86 2.32
C THR A 300 -20.58 -4.30 1.95
N GLU A 301 -21.19 -3.61 0.99
CA GLU A 301 -22.53 -3.91 0.51
C GLU A 301 -22.62 -5.33 -0.06
N LEU A 302 -21.70 -5.71 -0.95
CA LEU A 302 -21.71 -7.05 -1.54
C LEU A 302 -21.38 -8.14 -0.51
N VAL A 303 -20.30 -8.00 0.25
CA VAL A 303 -19.79 -9.08 1.09
C VAL A 303 -20.52 -9.16 2.44
N VAL A 304 -20.66 -8.04 3.13
CA VAL A 304 -21.19 -8.02 4.51
C VAL A 304 -22.72 -8.05 4.50
N ARG A 305 -23.36 -7.30 3.59
CA ARG A 305 -24.82 -7.10 3.61
C ARG A 305 -25.57 -8.04 2.67
N GLN A 306 -24.99 -8.39 1.52
CA GLN A 306 -25.61 -9.30 0.55
C GLN A 306 -25.04 -10.72 0.59
N GLY A 307 -23.95 -10.96 1.33
CA GLY A 307 -23.35 -12.29 1.48
C GLY A 307 -22.67 -12.82 0.21
N VAL A 308 -22.30 -11.95 -0.72
CA VAL A 308 -21.54 -12.32 -1.92
C VAL A 308 -20.17 -12.83 -1.52
N ASP A 309 -19.72 -13.90 -2.18
CA ASP A 309 -18.37 -14.45 -2.00
C ASP A 309 -17.29 -13.34 -2.13
N PRO A 310 -16.38 -13.20 -1.15
CA PRO A 310 -15.34 -12.18 -1.17
C PRO A 310 -14.44 -12.18 -2.40
N VAL A 311 -14.16 -13.35 -2.99
CA VAL A 311 -13.33 -13.44 -4.21
C VAL A 311 -14.06 -12.85 -5.39
N THR A 312 -15.36 -13.15 -5.51
CA THR A 312 -16.25 -12.59 -6.53
C THR A 312 -16.37 -11.08 -6.39
N ALA A 313 -16.65 -10.57 -5.19
CA ALA A 313 -16.70 -9.12 -4.93
C ALA A 313 -15.36 -8.44 -5.19
N ALA A 314 -14.25 -9.06 -4.80
CA ALA A 314 -12.90 -8.55 -5.04
C ALA A 314 -12.57 -8.48 -6.54
N LYS A 315 -12.95 -9.50 -7.32
CA LYS A 315 -12.78 -9.52 -8.78
C LYS A 315 -13.61 -8.43 -9.44
N ALA A 316 -14.88 -8.29 -9.06
CA ALA A 316 -15.78 -7.27 -9.58
C ALA A 316 -15.25 -5.85 -9.31
N GLY A 317 -14.76 -5.56 -8.10
CA GLY A 317 -14.14 -4.27 -7.80
C GLY A 317 -12.65 -4.18 -8.14
N ARG A 318 -12.12 -5.14 -8.91
CA ARG A 318 -10.76 -5.16 -9.47
C ARG A 318 -9.66 -5.09 -8.41
N TRP A 319 -9.75 -5.81 -7.32
CA TRP A 319 -8.63 -6.00 -6.39
C TRP A 319 -7.71 -7.12 -6.92
N SER A 320 -6.39 -6.90 -6.83
CA SER A 320 -5.40 -7.93 -7.19
C SER A 320 -5.25 -9.01 -6.12
N ASP A 321 -5.62 -8.68 -4.87
CA ASP A 321 -5.62 -9.58 -3.72
C ASP A 321 -6.96 -9.44 -2.97
N PRO A 322 -7.82 -10.47 -2.95
CA PRO A 322 -9.08 -10.47 -2.22
C PRO A 322 -8.94 -10.29 -0.70
N ASN A 323 -7.79 -10.62 -0.11
CA ASN A 323 -7.57 -10.47 1.32
C ASN A 323 -7.45 -8.99 1.74
N LEU A 324 -7.01 -8.12 0.83
CA LEU A 324 -6.85 -6.70 1.10
C LEU A 324 -8.18 -6.02 1.46
N PRO A 325 -9.24 -6.08 0.63
CA PRO A 325 -10.53 -5.51 1.00
C PRO A 325 -11.18 -6.25 2.17
N MET A 326 -11.04 -7.57 2.28
CA MET A 326 -11.55 -8.31 3.45
C MET A 326 -10.99 -7.77 4.76
N ARG A 327 -9.67 -7.64 4.87
CA ARG A 327 -9.03 -7.15 6.10
C ARG A 327 -9.39 -5.70 6.46
N ILE A 328 -9.69 -4.86 5.47
CA ILE A 328 -9.86 -3.41 5.65
C ILE A 328 -11.33 -3.00 5.74
N TYR A 329 -12.23 -3.73 5.07
CA TYR A 329 -13.61 -3.32 4.84
C TYR A 329 -14.64 -4.32 5.39
N ALA A 330 -14.31 -5.62 5.44
CA ALA A 330 -15.21 -6.62 5.99
C ALA A 330 -15.10 -6.62 7.53
N HIS A 331 -15.72 -5.63 8.15
CA HIS A 331 -15.98 -5.62 9.58
C HIS A 331 -17.42 -6.10 9.82
N ALA A 332 -17.62 -6.92 10.84
CA ALA A 332 -18.94 -7.42 11.17
C ALA A 332 -19.84 -6.24 11.58
N GLU A 333 -20.89 -5.98 10.79
CA GLU A 333 -21.98 -5.08 11.15
C GLU A 333 -23.05 -5.80 12.02
N THR A 334 -22.91 -7.11 12.20
CA THR A 334 -23.84 -7.95 12.98
C THR A 334 -23.63 -7.76 14.48
N ASP A 335 -24.74 -7.67 15.23
CA ASP A 335 -24.70 -7.66 16.69
C ASP A 335 -24.03 -8.94 17.21
N VAL A 336 -23.15 -8.79 18.19
CA VAL A 336 -22.51 -9.90 18.91
C VAL A 336 -23.57 -10.80 19.53
N ALA A 337 -24.72 -10.25 19.93
CA ALA A 337 -25.86 -11.01 20.45
C ALA A 337 -26.44 -11.97 19.39
N ASP A 338 -26.61 -11.50 18.14
CA ASP A 338 -27.11 -12.32 17.02
C ASP A 338 -26.13 -13.42 16.64
N VAL A 339 -24.82 -13.12 16.63
CA VAL A 339 -23.79 -14.13 16.39
C VAL A 339 -23.84 -15.22 17.46
N ARG A 340 -24.07 -14.85 18.73
CA ARG A 340 -24.22 -15.79 19.84
C ARG A 340 -25.53 -16.58 19.76
N ALA A 341 -26.61 -15.98 19.27
CA ALA A 341 -27.90 -16.64 19.09
C ALA A 341 -27.82 -17.80 18.07
N ARG A 342 -26.98 -17.67 17.02
CA ARG A 342 -26.77 -18.74 16.01
C ARG A 342 -26.21 -20.05 16.58
N PHE A 343 -25.49 -20.01 17.70
CA PHE A 343 -25.04 -21.22 18.40
C PHE A 343 -26.15 -21.95 19.15
N ARG A 344 -27.31 -21.32 19.32
CA ARG A 344 -28.48 -21.87 20.03
C ARG A 344 -29.60 -22.32 19.09
N THR A 345 -29.45 -22.10 17.78
CA THR A 345 -30.40 -22.57 16.76
C THR A 345 -29.90 -23.89 16.16
N ASN A 346 -30.69 -24.95 16.30
CA ASN A 346 -30.43 -26.23 15.64
C ASN A 346 -30.42 -26.05 14.11
N HIS A 347 -29.51 -26.73 13.42
CA HIS A 347 -29.49 -26.76 11.94
C HIS A 347 -30.81 -27.34 11.42
N VAL A 348 -31.62 -26.52 10.77
CA VAL A 348 -32.76 -26.99 9.97
C VAL A 348 -32.25 -27.23 8.55
N GLN A 349 -31.76 -28.44 8.31
CA GLN A 349 -31.76 -29.05 6.98
C GLN A 349 -32.38 -30.45 7.15
N PRO A 350 -33.53 -30.74 6.52
CA PRO A 350 -34.01 -32.12 6.44
C PRO A 350 -33.11 -32.87 5.47
N ASP A 351 -32.45 -33.92 5.96
CA ASP A 351 -31.73 -34.88 5.11
C ASP A 351 -32.72 -35.51 4.14
N THR A 352 -32.68 -35.12 2.87
CA THR A 352 -33.29 -35.90 1.80
C THR A 352 -32.48 -37.18 1.64
N VAL A 353 -32.88 -38.22 2.38
CA VAL A 353 -32.40 -39.59 2.18
C VAL A 353 -32.75 -40.00 0.76
N GLN A 354 -31.76 -40.01 -0.13
CA GLN A 354 -31.87 -40.60 -1.46
C GLN A 354 -31.89 -42.12 -1.32
N THR A 355 -33.04 -42.74 -1.58
CA THR A 355 -33.18 -44.19 -1.70
C THR A 355 -32.36 -44.69 -2.90
N PRO A 356 -31.49 -45.72 -2.75
CA PRO A 356 -30.70 -46.22 -3.87
C PRO A 356 -31.56 -46.90 -4.93
N LYS A 357 -31.42 -46.49 -6.20
CA LYS A 357 -32.00 -47.18 -7.35
C LYS A 357 -31.37 -48.57 -7.48
N SER A 358 -32.20 -49.62 -7.44
CA SER A 358 -31.77 -50.98 -7.73
C SER A 358 -31.33 -51.11 -9.20
N LYS A 359 -30.18 -51.76 -9.40
CA LYS A 359 -29.62 -52.08 -10.71
C LYS A 359 -30.51 -53.13 -11.40
N LYS A 360 -31.01 -52.83 -12.60
CA LYS A 360 -31.50 -53.85 -13.54
C LYS A 360 -30.30 -54.63 -14.08
N SER A 361 -30.35 -55.95 -13.92
CA SER A 361 -29.43 -56.92 -14.51
C SER A 361 -29.74 -57.13 -15.99
N ASN A 362 -28.74 -56.95 -16.86
CA ASN A 362 -28.77 -57.48 -18.22
C ASN A 362 -28.14 -58.88 -18.23
N LYS A 363 -28.96 -59.87 -18.58
CA LYS A 363 -28.71 -61.17 -19.22
C LYS A 363 -29.97 -61.37 -20.08
N GLU A 364 -29.97 -61.64 -21.37
CA GLU A 364 -29.02 -62.23 -22.33
C GLU A 364 -28.82 -61.35 -23.56
#